data_AF-A0A2N5KUX3-F1
#
_entry.id   AF-A0A2N5KUX3-F1
#
_cell.length_a   1.000
_cell.length_b   1.000
_cell.length_c   1.000
_cell.angle_alpha   90.00
_cell.angle_beta   90.00
_cell.angle_gamma   90.00
#
_symmetry.space_group_name_H-M   'P 1'
#
loop_
_entity.id
_entity.type
_entity.pdbx_description
1 polymer ?
#
loop_
_entity_poly.entity_id
_entity_poly.type
_entity_poly.pdbx_seq_one_letter_code
_entity_poly.pdbx_strand_id
1 'polypeptide(L)'
;MAVEPRSYREAIGIAIRGLRPHVEVAIVEPGVLAPEVVRLEPELVICGQPNTVTTTDRPAWVEYRPYDDWAEVCLDGNRSKLADVQLDDLISIVDEAEEVAGRKDDPGGC
;
A
#
# COMPACT_ATOMS: atom_id res chain seq x y z
N MET A 1 15.81 -14.86 15.16
CA MET A 1 14.92 -15.34 14.10
C MET A 1 14.41 -14.12 13.37
N ALA A 2 14.97 -13.82 12.18
CA ALA A 2 14.43 -12.79 11.32
C ALA A 2 13.26 -13.42 10.57
N VAL A 3 12.05 -12.88 10.73
CA VAL A 3 10.92 -13.26 9.90
C VAL A 3 11.35 -12.95 8.47
N GLU A 4 11.47 -13.99 7.63
CA GLU A 4 11.86 -13.78 6.24
C GLU A 4 10.91 -12.73 5.63
N PRO A 5 11.41 -11.73 4.88
CA PRO A 5 10.59 -10.64 4.36
C PRO A 5 9.40 -11.14 3.51
N ARG A 6 9.50 -12.37 3.00
CA ARG A 6 8.43 -13.12 2.32
C ARG A 6 7.25 -13.44 3.23
N SER A 7 7.50 -13.95 4.44
CA SER A 7 6.45 -14.30 5.40
C SER A 7 5.72 -13.07 5.90
N TYR A 8 6.40 -11.92 5.98
CA TYR A 8 5.81 -10.67 6.45
C TYR A 8 4.85 -10.05 5.42
N ARG A 9 5.24 -9.97 4.14
CA ARG A 9 4.32 -9.51 3.08
C ARG A 9 3.10 -10.42 2.92
N GLU A 10 3.30 -11.73 3.08
CA GLU A 10 2.21 -12.70 2.98
C GLU A 10 1.26 -12.56 4.17
N ALA A 11 1.80 -12.38 5.38
CA ALA A 11 1.00 -12.12 6.57
C ALA A 11 0.18 -10.83 6.45
N ILE A 12 0.77 -9.73 5.98
CA ILE A 12 0.04 -8.46 5.75
C ILE A 12 -1.05 -8.66 4.71
N GLY A 13 -0.71 -9.23 3.54
CA GLY A 13 -1.69 -9.42 2.48
C GLY A 13 -2.86 -10.30 2.90
N ILE A 14 -2.60 -11.35 3.68
CA ILE A 14 -3.65 -12.22 4.26
C ILE A 14 -4.48 -11.44 5.28
N ALA A 15 -3.85 -10.65 6.16
CA ALA A 15 -4.55 -9.85 7.16
C ALA A 15 -5.48 -8.81 6.51
N ILE A 16 -5.00 -8.07 5.51
CA ILE A 16 -5.81 -7.11 4.76
C ILE A 16 -7.00 -7.81 4.12
N ARG A 17 -6.78 -8.92 3.39
CA ARG A 17 -7.88 -9.68 2.78
C ARG A 17 -8.91 -10.19 3.80
N GLY A 18 -8.46 -10.55 4.99
CA GLY A 18 -9.34 -11.00 6.07
C GLY A 18 -10.17 -9.87 6.69
N LEU A 19 -9.56 -8.69 6.87
CA LEU A 19 -10.19 -7.53 7.53
C LEU A 19 -10.97 -6.62 6.57
N ARG A 20 -10.62 -6.65 5.28
CA ARG A 20 -11.24 -5.87 4.20
C ARG A 20 -11.46 -6.80 2.99
N PRO A 21 -12.47 -7.70 3.05
CA PRO A 21 -12.71 -8.67 1.98
C PRO A 21 -13.19 -8.06 0.67
N HIS A 22 -13.57 -6.77 0.66
CA HIS A 22 -13.95 -6.02 -0.54
C HIS A 22 -12.74 -5.48 -1.30
N VAL A 23 -11.56 -5.43 -0.68
CA VAL A 23 -10.32 -4.93 -1.32
C VAL A 23 -9.64 -6.08 -2.07
N GLU A 24 -9.31 -5.84 -3.34
CA GLU A 24 -8.51 -6.77 -4.12
C GLU A 24 -7.03 -6.62 -3.75
N VAL A 25 -6.42 -7.70 -3.25
CA VAL A 25 -5.02 -7.69 -2.78
C VAL A 25 -4.18 -8.61 -3.64
N ALA A 26 -3.19 -8.05 -4.33
CA ALA A 26 -2.18 -8.77 -5.08
C ALA A 26 -0.84 -8.77 -4.32
N ILE A 27 -0.30 -9.95 -4.03
CA ILE A 27 1.01 -10.10 -3.38
C ILE A 27 2.04 -10.43 -4.46
N VAL A 28 2.95 -9.49 -4.73
CA VAL A 28 3.95 -9.61 -5.79
C VAL A 28 5.37 -9.68 -5.24
N GLU A 29 6.28 -10.27 -6.02
CA GLU A 29 7.71 -10.24 -5.70
C GLU A 29 8.28 -8.83 -5.94
N PRO A 30 9.23 -8.33 -5.12
CA PRO A 30 9.78 -6.98 -5.27
C PRO A 30 10.41 -6.75 -6.66
N GLY A 31 10.98 -7.79 -7.28
CA GLY A 31 11.57 -7.72 -8.62
C GLY A 31 10.56 -7.48 -9.74
N VAL A 32 9.26 -7.68 -9.50
CA VAL A 32 8.19 -7.46 -10.49
C VAL A 32 7.19 -6.40 -10.04
N LEU A 33 7.46 -5.67 -8.95
CA LEU A 33 6.55 -4.65 -8.41
C LEU A 33 6.21 -3.57 -9.45
N ALA A 34 7.23 -2.95 -10.06
CA ALA A 34 7.03 -1.88 -11.03
C ALA A 34 6.16 -2.28 -12.26
N PRO A 35 6.45 -3.40 -12.97
CA PRO A 35 5.58 -3.81 -14.07
C PRO A 35 4.18 -4.21 -13.60
N GLU A 36 4.01 -4.80 -12.42
CA GLU A 36 2.68 -5.15 -11.90
C GLU A 36 1.87 -3.91 -11.52
N VAL A 37 2.49 -2.88 -10.93
CA VAL A 37 1.83 -1.59 -10.64
C VAL A 37 1.32 -0.92 -11.92
N VAL A 38 2.10 -0.95 -13.00
CA VAL A 38 1.66 -0.39 -14.30
C VAL A 38 0.55 -1.22 -14.94
N ARG A 39 0.52 -2.54 -14.70
CA ARG A 39 -0.47 -3.44 -15.31
C ARG A 39 -1.79 -3.51 -14.55
N LEU A 40 -1.73 -3.46 -13.22
CA LEU A 40 -2.87 -3.58 -12.34
C LEU A 40 -3.46 -2.22 -11.96
N GLU A 41 -2.67 -1.15 -12.13
CA GLU A 41 -3.04 0.22 -11.74
C GLU A 41 -3.65 0.26 -10.32
N PRO A 42 -2.98 -0.33 -9.31
CA PRO A 42 -3.55 -0.48 -7.98
C PRO A 42 -3.67 0.87 -7.30
N GLU A 43 -4.71 1.09 -6.51
CA GLU A 43 -4.90 2.37 -5.82
C GLU A 43 -3.95 2.56 -4.63
N LEU A 44 -3.46 1.45 -4.06
CA LEU A 44 -2.51 1.42 -2.96
C LEU A 44 -1.41 0.36 -3.17
N VAL A 45 -0.16 0.75 -2.90
CA VAL A 45 1.01 -0.12 -2.93
C VAL A 45 1.72 -0.10 -1.58
N ILE A 46 1.86 -1.26 -0.94
CA ILE A 46 2.67 -1.43 0.28
C ILE A 46 3.95 -2.18 -0.09
N CYS A 47 5.12 -1.57 0.10
CA CYS A 47 6.40 -2.23 -0.17
C CYS A 47 7.52 -1.72 0.74
N GLY A 48 8.66 -2.41 0.78
CA GLY A 48 9.83 -2.00 1.56
C GLY A 48 10.78 -1.05 0.83
N GLN A 49 10.36 -0.49 -0.30
CA GLN A 49 11.20 0.32 -1.19
C GLN A 49 10.52 1.67 -1.47
N PRO A 50 11.31 2.71 -1.79
CA PRO A 50 10.74 4.00 -2.15
C PRO A 50 9.97 3.90 -3.46
N ASN A 51 8.98 4.78 -3.64
CA ASN A 51 8.24 4.85 -4.88
C ASN A 51 9.16 5.24 -6.04
N THR A 52 9.48 4.27 -6.90
CA THR A 52 10.22 4.47 -8.15
C THR A 52 9.32 4.49 -9.38
N VAL A 53 8.01 4.37 -9.19
CA VAL A 53 7.03 4.25 -10.28
C VAL A 53 6.47 5.64 -10.60
N THR A 54 6.68 6.09 -11.83
CA THR A 54 6.15 7.36 -12.34
C THR A 54 4.94 7.09 -13.23
N THR A 55 3.75 6.95 -12.62
CA THR A 55 2.47 6.85 -13.33
C THR A 55 1.76 8.20 -13.38
N THR A 56 0.87 8.38 -14.37
CA THR A 56 0.05 9.60 -14.54
C THR A 56 -0.92 9.77 -13.37
N ASP A 57 -1.56 8.68 -12.95
CA ASP A 57 -2.27 8.59 -11.69
C ASP A 57 -1.36 7.89 -10.69
N ARG A 58 -0.84 8.64 -9.71
CA ARG A 58 0.13 8.09 -8.75
C ARG A 58 -0.64 7.35 -7.68
N PRO A 59 -0.45 6.03 -7.55
CA PRO A 59 -1.13 5.28 -6.51
C PRO A 59 -0.62 5.73 -5.14
N ALA A 60 -1.45 5.50 -4.12
CA ALA A 60 -1.01 5.59 -2.74
C ALA A 60 0.18 4.65 -2.53
N TRP A 61 1.18 5.10 -1.77
CA TRP A 61 2.40 4.33 -1.55
C TRP A 61 2.76 4.29 -0.08
N VAL A 62 3.01 3.08 0.44
CA VAL A 62 3.48 2.86 1.80
C VAL A 62 4.84 2.18 1.72
N GLU A 63 5.88 2.94 2.05
CA GLU A 63 7.20 2.37 2.34
C GLU A 63 7.19 1.85 3.78
N TYR A 64 6.99 0.55 3.95
CA TYR A 64 7.03 -0.10 5.26
C TYR A 64 8.30 -0.94 5.40
N ARG A 65 9.11 -0.65 6.42
CA ARG A 65 10.32 -1.40 6.74
C ARG A 65 10.20 -2.09 8.11
N PRO A 66 10.01 -3.42 8.17
CA PRO A 66 9.82 -4.13 9.43
C PRO A 66 11.00 -4.05 10.40
N TYR A 67 12.20 -3.71 9.90
CA TYR A 67 13.42 -3.64 10.73
C TYR A 67 13.66 -2.26 11.34
N ASP A 68 13.00 -1.26 10.79
CA ASP A 68 13.22 0.16 11.04
C ASP A 68 12.09 0.75 11.90
N ASP A 69 10.97 0.01 12.04
CA ASP A 69 9.82 0.35 12.88
C ASP A 69 9.17 1.71 12.52
N TRP A 70 9.37 2.14 11.27
CA TRP A 70 8.72 3.31 10.69
C TRP A 70 8.16 2.98 9.31
N ALA A 71 7.12 3.72 8.93
CA ALA A 71 6.59 3.71 7.59
C ALA A 71 6.47 5.12 7.03
N GLU A 72 6.79 5.28 5.76
CA GLU A 72 6.46 6.50 5.02
C GLU A 72 5.25 6.22 4.15
N VAL A 73 4.22 7.02 4.33
CA VAL A 73 2.93 6.91 3.67
C VAL A 73 2.76 8.11 2.75
N CYS A 74 2.47 7.86 1.48
CA CYS A 74 2.21 8.87 0.47
C CYS A 74 0.81 8.65 -0.09
N LEU A 75 -0.18 9.42 0.35
CA LEU A 75 -1.57 9.38 -0.12
C LEU A 75 -1.88 10.68 -0.87
N ASP A 76 -2.33 10.60 -2.12
CA ASP A 76 -2.71 11.77 -2.94
C ASP A 76 -1.66 12.91 -2.97
N GLY A 77 -0.37 12.54 -2.96
CA GLY A 77 0.74 13.50 -2.91
C GLY A 77 1.04 14.07 -1.52
N ASN A 78 0.24 13.79 -0.49
CA ASN A 78 0.55 14.08 0.89
C ASN A 78 1.44 12.97 1.49
N ARG A 79 2.60 13.35 2.03
CA ARG A 79 3.57 12.43 2.64
C ARG A 79 3.53 12.56 4.15
N SER A 80 3.27 11.45 4.83
CA SER A 80 3.25 11.34 6.28
C SER A 80 4.20 10.23 6.73
N LYS A 81 4.93 10.46 7.81
CA LYS A 81 5.81 9.46 8.41
C LYS A 81 5.18 8.96 9.71
N LEU A 82 5.05 7.65 9.84
CA LEU A 82 4.57 6.97 11.03
C LEU A 82 5.74 6.24 11.69
N ALA A 83 5.77 6.23 13.01
CA ALA A 83 6.73 5.51 13.84
C ALA A 83 5.95 4.54 14.75
N ASP A 84 6.56 3.42 15.15
CA ASP A 84 5.89 2.32 15.88
C ASP A 84 4.70 1.78 15.09
N VAL A 85 4.93 1.48 13.81
CA VAL A 85 3.86 1.10 12.89
C VAL A 85 3.40 -0.33 13.16
N GLN A 86 2.16 -0.46 13.61
CA GLN A 86 1.51 -1.75 13.85
C GLN A 86 0.65 -2.16 12.66
N LEU A 87 0.15 -3.40 12.72
CA LEU A 87 -0.76 -3.90 11.70
C LEU A 87 -2.05 -3.05 11.61
N ASP A 88 -2.55 -2.55 12.74
CA ASP A 88 -3.76 -1.72 12.78
C ASP A 88 -3.57 -0.41 12.00
N ASP A 89 -2.39 0.24 12.13
CA ASP A 89 -2.03 1.42 11.35
C ASP A 89 -2.03 1.14 9.85
N LEU A 90 -1.48 -0.02 9.43
CA LEU A 90 -1.51 -0.45 8.04
C LEU A 90 -2.94 -0.62 7.51
N ILE A 91 -3.85 -1.19 8.32
CA ILE A 91 -5.25 -1.32 7.96
C ILE A 91 -5.94 0.05 7.87
N SER A 92 -5.62 0.97 8.78
CA SER A 92 -6.15 2.33 8.72
C SER A 92 -5.69 3.05 7.45
N ILE A 93 -4.44 2.85 7.00
CA ILE A 93 -3.96 3.43 5.74
C ILE A 93 -4.68 2.84 4.53
N VAL A 94 -5.01 1.55 4.55
CA VAL A 94 -5.83 0.92 3.50
C VAL A 94 -7.20 1.60 3.44
N ASP A 95 -7.84 1.82 4.59
CA ASP A 95 -9.15 2.50 4.67
C ASP A 95 -9.09 3.92 4.11
N GLU A 96 -8.07 4.69 4.49
CA GLU A 96 -7.86 6.05 3.98
C GLU A 96 -7.57 6.06 2.47
N ALA A 97 -6.84 5.08 1.96
CA ALA A 97 -6.57 4.95 0.53
C ALA A 97 -7.85 4.64 -0.26
N GLU A 98 -8.73 3.78 0.26
CA GLU A 98 -10.06 3.49 -0.32
C GLU A 98 -10.95 4.75 -0.32
N GLU A 99 -10.93 5.55 0.74
CA GLU A 99 -11.69 6.82 0.79
C GLU A 99 -11.18 7.83 -0.25
N VAL A 100 -9.87 7.91 -0.45
CA VAL A 100 -9.24 8.78 -1.46
C VAL A 100 -9.52 8.29 -2.88
N ALA A 101 -9.42 6.98 -3.10
CA ALA A 101 -9.79 6.27 -4.31
C ALA A 101 -11.25 6.54 -4.71
N GLY A 102 -12.18 6.31 -3.80
CA GLY A 102 -13.61 6.56 -4.02
C GLY A 102 -13.95 8.02 -4.33
N ARG A 103 -13.13 8.98 -3.88
CA ARG A 103 -13.26 10.39 -4.27
C ARG A 103 -12.77 10.69 -5.68
N LYS A 104 -11.79 9.93 -6.19
CA LYS A 104 -11.30 10.06 -7.57
C LYS A 104 -12.27 9.44 -8.57
N ASP A 105 -12.98 8.37 -8.17
CA ASP A 105 -14.01 7.70 -8.95
C ASP A 105 -15.41 8.35 -8.84
N ASP A 106 -15.55 9.49 -8.16
CA ASP A 106 -16.71 10.38 -8.33
C ASP A 106 -16.39 11.35 -9.49
N PRO A 107 -16.73 11.02 -10.76
CA PRO A 107 -16.77 12.03 -11.81
C PRO A 107 -17.97 12.90 -11.48
N GLY A 108 -17.78 13.87 -10.59
CA GLY A 108 -18.77 14.86 -10.21
C GLY A 108 -19.47 15.36 -11.48
N GLY A 109 -20.69 14.85 -11.67
CA GLY A 109 -21.55 15.26 -12.75
C GLY A 109 -21.90 16.72 -12.54
N CYS A 110 -21.47 17.57 -13.47
CA CYS A 110 -22.11 18.81 -13.87
C CYS A 110 -21.89 19.00 -15.37
#